data_AF-A0A356FZ10-F1
#
_entry.id   AF-A0A356FZ10-F1
#
_cell.length_a   1.000
_cell.length_b   1.000
_cell.length_c   1.000
_cell.angle_alpha   90.00
_cell.angle_beta   90.00
_cell.angle_gamma   90.00
#
_symmetry.space_group_name_H-M   'P 1'
#
loop_
_entity.id
_entity.type
_entity.pdbx_description
1 polymer ?
#
loop_
_entity_poly.entity_id
_entity_poly.type
_entity_poly.pdbx_seq_one_letter_code
_entity_poly.pdbx_strand_id
1 'polypeptide(L)' 'MKYISTRGNAPALDFENVLLAGLAPDGGLYVPQEYPRFTADEIRKMQALSYPELAAKVMAPFTAGCLSEAELKD' A
#
# COMPACT_ATOMS: atom_id res chain seq x y z
N MET A 1 -1.95 -6.63 4.02
CA MET A 1 -2.74 -5.38 4.03
C MET A 1 -4.13 -5.64 3.47
N LYS A 2 -5.16 -4.93 3.93
CA LYS A 2 -6.51 -4.98 3.34
C LYS A 2 -6.97 -3.59 2.93
N TYR A 3 -7.83 -3.54 1.92
CA TYR A 3 -8.37 -2.35 1.30
C TYR A 3 -9.88 -2.39 1.33
N ILE A 4 -10.51 -1.25 1.59
CA ILE A 4 -11.96 -1.07 1.70
C ILE A 4 -12.43 -0.02 0.70
N SER A 5 -13.68 -0.13 0.25
CA SER A 5 -14.29 0.92 -0.55
C SER A 5 -14.59 2.15 0.31
N THR A 6 -14.31 3.33 -0.23
CA THR A 6 -14.70 4.64 0.30
C THR A 6 -16.22 4.80 0.48
N ARG A 7 -17.04 3.96 -0.17
CA ARG A 7 -18.51 3.93 0.02
C ARG A 7 -18.99 2.85 0.98
N GLY A 8 -18.09 2.02 1.50
CA GLY A 8 -18.36 1.03 2.56
C GLY A 8 -19.18 -0.19 2.15
N ASN A 9 -19.61 -0.29 0.88
CA ASN A 9 -20.53 -1.33 0.40
C ASN A 9 -19.83 -2.33 -0.55
N ALA A 10 -18.54 -2.57 -0.35
CA ALA A 10 -17.76 -3.56 -1.07
C ALA A 10 -16.94 -4.42 -0.09
N PRO A 11 -16.68 -5.71 -0.42
CA PRO A 11 -15.85 -6.56 0.40
C PRO A 11 -14.42 -6.01 0.52
N ALA A 12 -13.77 -6.30 1.65
CA ALA A 12 -12.37 -5.94 1.82
C ALA A 12 -11.47 -6.85 0.97
N LEU A 13 -10.61 -6.26 0.16
CA LEU A 13 -9.69 -6.97 -0.75
C LEU A 13 -8.23 -6.78 -0.32
N ASP A 14 -7.33 -7.64 -0.79
CA ASP A 14 -5.89 -7.37 -0.71
C ASP A 14 -5.42 -6.48 -1.87
N PHE A 15 -4.14 -6.12 -1.86
CA PHE A 15 -3.57 -5.17 -2.83
C PHE A 15 -3.67 -5.68 -4.27
N GLU A 16 -3.36 -6.95 -4.52
CA GLU A 16 -3.41 -7.56 -5.86
C GLU A 16 -4.83 -7.51 -6.44
N ASN A 17 -5.83 -7.91 -5.64
CA ASN A 17 -7.22 -7.89 -6.10
C ASN A 17 -7.74 -6.47 -6.33
N VAL A 18 -7.32 -5.48 -5.54
CA VAL A 18 -7.66 -4.07 -5.78
C VAL A 18 -7.04 -3.55 -7.07
N LEU A 19 -5.76 -3.87 -7.31
CA LEU A 19 -5.03 -3.43 -8.50
C LEU A 19 -5.70 -3.93 -9.78
N LEU A 20 -6.15 -5.19 -9.78
CA LEU A 20 -6.84 -5.80 -10.92
C LEU A 20 -8.29 -5.34 -11.08
N ALA A 21 -9.00 -5.09 -9.97
CA ALA A 21 -10.38 -4.62 -10.01
C ALA A 21 -10.50 -3.17 -10.50
N GLY A 22 -9.51 -2.32 -10.21
CA GLY A 22 -9.52 -0.89 -10.54
C GLY A 22 -10.53 -0.11 -9.69
N LEU A 23 -11.82 -0.23 -9.99
CA LEU A 23 -12.92 0.42 -9.27
C LEU A 23 -13.67 -0.57 -8.37
N ALA A 24 -14.08 -0.15 -7.18
CA ALA A 24 -14.93 -0.99 -6.34
C ALA A 24 -16.31 -1.20 -6.98
N PRO A 25 -16.97 -2.37 -6.79
CA PRO A 25 -18.27 -2.67 -7.38
C PRO A 25 -19.39 -1.68 -7.02
N ASP A 26 -19.26 -0.97 -5.89
CA ASP A 26 -20.18 0.05 -5.42
C ASP A 26 -19.91 1.45 -6.03
N GLY A 27 -18.98 1.53 -6.99
CA GLY A 27 -18.53 2.77 -7.63
C GLY A 27 -17.64 3.64 -6.75
N GLY A 28 -17.15 3.12 -5.62
CA GLY A 28 -16.16 3.76 -4.76
C GLY A 28 -14.72 3.48 -5.19
N LEU A 29 -13.79 4.20 -4.59
CA LEU A 29 -12.35 3.93 -4.67
C LEU A 29 -11.90 3.08 -3.49
N TYR A 30 -10.94 2.19 -3.73
CA TYR A 30 -10.30 1.42 -2.66
C TYR A 30 -9.24 2.26 -1.93
N VAL A 31 -9.27 2.20 -0.60
CA VAL A 31 -8.27 2.81 0.30
C VAL A 31 -7.82 1.77 1.31
N PRO A 32 -6.59 1.85 1.85
CA PRO A 32 -6.14 0.89 2.86
C PRO A 32 -7.03 1.00 4.10
N GLN A 33 -7.37 -0.14 4.69
CA GLN A 33 -8.20 -0.21 5.89
C GLN A 33 -7.53 0.53 7.06
N GLU A 34 -6.20 0.48 7.12
CA GLU A 34 -5.38 1.18 8.09
C GLU A 34 -4.17 1.81 7.39
N TYR A 35 -3.78 3.00 7.83
CA TYR A 35 -2.58 3.65 7.31
C TYR A 35 -1.34 3.17 8.08
N PRO A 36 -0.34 2.59 7.39
CA PRO A 36 0.96 2.32 7.98
C PRO A 36 1.56 3.60 8.58
N ARG A 37 2.23 3.46 9.73
CA ARG A 37 2.90 4.56 10.40
C ARG A 37 4.39 4.33 10.39
N PHE A 38 5.13 5.40 10.09
CA PHE A 38 6.57 5.44 10.28
C PHE A 38 6.89 6.34 11.47
N THR A 39 7.83 5.89 12.28
CA THR A 39 8.42 6.68 13.36
C THR A 39 9.28 7.80 12.80
N ALA A 40 9.54 8.83 13.61
CA ALA A 40 10.44 9.91 13.23
C ALA A 40 11.85 9.40 12.88
N ASP A 41 12.33 8.36 13.57
CA ASP A 41 13.65 7.79 13.32
C ASP A 41 13.71 7.00 12.02
N GLU A 42 12.64 6.31 11.64
CA GLU A 42 12.54 5.66 10.32
C GLU A 42 12.56 6.70 9.20
N ILE A 43 11.78 7.78 9.34
CA ILE A 43 11.73 8.87 8.36
C ILE A 43 13.10 9.55 8.23
N ARG A 44 13.84 9.75 9.33
CA ARG A 44 15.22 10.28 9.27
C ARG A 44 16.15 9.36 8.49
N LYS A 45 16.07 8.04 8.71
CA LYS A 45 16.88 7.06 7.98
C LYS A 45 16.56 7.04 6.49
N MET A 46 15.31 7.31 6.12
CA MET A 46 14.87 7.37 4.72
C MET A 46 15.52 8.50 3.91
N GLN A 47 16.04 9.56 4.56
CA GLN A 47 16.70 10.68 3.87
C GLN A 47 17.96 10.27 3.10
N ALA A 48 18.61 9.19 3.52
CA ALA A 48 19.83 8.69 2.89
C ALA A 48 19.55 7.79 1.68
N LEU A 49 18.29 7.45 1.41
CA LEU A 49 17.92 6.51 0.36
C LEU A 49 17.84 7.21 -1.00
N SER A 50 18.20 6.47 -2.06
CA SER A 50 17.85 6.87 -3.41
C SER A 50 16.33 6.83 -3.62
N TYR A 51 15.84 7.49 -4.66
CA TYR A 51 14.41 7.53 -4.95
C TYR A 51 13.77 6.13 -5.10
N PRO A 52 14.35 5.16 -5.84
CA PRO A 52 13.78 3.82 -5.95
C PRO A 52 13.74 3.08 -4.60
N GLU A 53 14.80 3.20 -3.81
CA GLU A 53 14.86 2.58 -2.47
C GLU A 53 13.82 3.18 -1.54
N LEU A 54 13.63 4.50 -1.59
CA LEU A 54 12.61 5.21 -0.82
C LEU A 54 11.20 4.78 -1.25
N ALA A 55 10.93 4.71 -2.55
CA ALA A 55 9.64 4.29 -3.09
C ALA A 55 9.29 2.87 -2.63
N ALA A 56 10.22 1.92 -2.79
CA ALA A 56 10.05 0.55 -2.31
C ALA A 56 9.79 0.51 -0.79
N LYS A 57 10.53 1.30 -0.01
CA LYS A 57 10.36 1.36 1.45
C LYS A 57 8.98 1.88 1.87
N VAL A 58 8.48 2.90 1.18
CA VAL A 58 7.16 3.50 1.46
C VAL A 58 6.04 2.58 0.98
N MET A 59 6.19 1.91 -0.16
CA MET A 59 5.17 1.04 -0.75
C MET A 59 5.03 -0.32 -0.05
N ALA A 60 6.13 -0.89 0.46
CA ALA A 60 6.16 -2.21 1.09
C ALA A 60 5.05 -2.49 2.12
N PRO A 61 4.73 -1.59 3.09
CA PRO A 61 3.64 -1.87 4.04
C PRO A 61 2.25 -1.85 3.41
N PHE A 62 2.06 -1.12 2.30
CA PHE A 62 0.79 -1.10 1.56
C PHE A 62 0.58 -2.36 0.73
N THR A 63 1.66 -2.96 0.22
CA THR A 63 1.64 -4.20 -0.57
C THR A 63 1.90 -5.46 0.28
N ALA A 64 2.00 -5.32 1.61
CA ALA A 64 2.38 -6.40 2.50
C ALA A 64 1.47 -7.63 2.36
N GLY A 65 2.08 -8.77 2.05
CA GLY A 65 1.40 -10.04 1.76
C GLY A 65 1.14 -10.30 0.27
N CYS A 66 1.39 -9.32 -0.60
CA CYS A 66 1.33 -9.45 -2.07
C CYS A 66 2.71 -9.28 -2.71
N LEU A 67 3.48 -8.28 -2.30
CA LEU A 67 4.83 -8.00 -2.80
C LEU A 67 5.79 -7.74 -1.63
N SER A 68 7.00 -8.28 -1.73
CA SER A 68 8.12 -8.01 -0.82
C SER A 68 8.84 -6.70 -1.16
N GLU A 69 9.58 -6.14 -0.20
CA GLU A 69 10.40 -4.94 -0.43
C GLU A 69 11.50 -5.18 -1.48
N ALA A 70 11.97 -6.41 -1.64
CA ALA A 70 12.96 -6.77 -2.67
C ALA A 70 12.34 -6.73 -4.06
N GLU A 71 11.16 -7.35 -4.24
CA GLU A 71 10.42 -7.32 -5.52
C GLU A 71 10.01 -5.90 -5.95
N LEU A 72 9.89 -4.97 -5.00
CA LEU A 72 9.61 -3.55 -5.28
C LEU A 72 10.85 -2.74 -5.71
N LYS A 73 12.06 -3.26 -5.52
CA LYS A 73 13.32 -2.59 -5.87
C LYS A 73 13.86 -3.00 -7.24
N ASP A 74 13.47 -4.17 -7.71
CA ASP A 74 13.85 -4.74 -9.00
C ASP A 74 13.07 -4.09 -10.17
#